data_AF-A0AAT9GAB2-F1
#
_entry.id   AF-A0AAT9GAB2-F1
#
_cell.length_a   1.000
_cell.length_b   1.000
_cell.length_c   1.000
_cell.angle_alpha   90.00
_cell.angle_beta   90.00
_cell.angle_gamma   90.00
#
_symmetry.space_group_name_H-M   'P 1'
#
loop_
_entity.id
_entity.type
_entity.pdbx_description
1 polymer ?
#
loop_
_entity_poly.entity_id
_entity_poly.type
_entity_poly.pdbx_seq_one_letter_code
_entity_poly.pdbx_strand_id
1 'polypeptide(L)'
;MYMLEQKEKELDKIQKRIKRLKTNNHFHPKLNLEKEIDALAIALDLFSSVMLGFIVGFTLDKLFNSKPFCIIIFLLIGMLAGFKIIWQKLNKK
;
A
#
# COMPACT_ATOMS: atom_id res chain seq x y z
N MET A 1 47.09 11.91 -19.17
CA MET A 1 45.80 12.21 -19.84
C MET A 1 44.93 10.96 -20.04
N TYR A 2 45.41 9.88 -20.68
CA TYR A 2 44.60 8.67 -20.95
C TYR A 2 43.96 7.99 -19.73
N MET A 3 44.61 8.02 -18.56
CA MET A 3 44.07 7.41 -17.33
C MET A 3 42.82 8.14 -16.79
N LEU A 4 42.71 9.45 -17.03
CA LEU A 4 41.55 10.24 -16.58
C LEU A 4 40.34 9.99 -17.48
N GLU A 5 40.58 9.84 -18.78
CA GLU A 5 39.52 9.56 -19.76
C GLU A 5 38.87 8.18 -19.55
N GLN A 6 39.66 7.18 -19.16
CA GLN A 6 39.13 5.84 -18.81
C GLN A 6 38.26 5.89 -17.55
N LYS A 7 38.69 6.66 -16.54
CA LYS A 7 37.95 6.81 -15.30
C LYS A 7 36.60 7.49 -15.54
N GLU A 8 36.54 8.53 -16.38
CA GLU A 8 35.29 9.19 -16.74
C GLU A 8 34.33 8.26 -17.50
N LYS A 9 34.85 7.42 -18.41
CA LYS A 9 34.04 6.42 -19.13
C LYS A 9 33.42 5.40 -18.18
N GLU A 10 34.17 4.94 -17.17
CA GLU A 10 33.66 4.02 -16.16
C GLU A 10 32.63 4.69 -15.24
N LEU A 11 32.84 5.95 -14.85
CA LEU A 11 31.85 6.72 -14.09
C LEU A 11 30.54 6.89 -14.87
N ASP A 12 30.61 7.24 -16.16
CA ASP A 12 29.42 7.39 -17.02
C ASP A 12 28.65 6.06 -17.17
N LYS A 13 29.38 4.95 -17.30
CA LYS A 13 28.79 3.61 -17.39
C LYS A 13 28.05 3.21 -16.10
N ILE A 14 28.62 3.53 -14.94
CA ILE A 14 28.01 3.26 -13.63
C ILE A 14 26.78 4.14 -13.44
N GLN A 15 26.86 5.43 -13.75
CA GLN A 15 25.71 6.35 -13.66
C GLN A 15 24.57 5.92 -14.58
N LYS A 16 24.88 5.49 -15.81
CA LYS A 16 23.88 4.92 -16.75
C LYS A 16 23.18 3.69 -16.18
N ARG A 17 23.90 2.81 -15.48
CA ARG A 17 23.29 1.63 -14.83
C ARG A 17 22.42 2.02 -13.65
N ILE A 18 22.89 2.92 -12.79
CA ILE A 18 22.11 3.43 -11.64
C ILE A 18 20.84 4.14 -12.13
N LYS A 19 20.91 4.94 -13.20
CA LYS A 19 19.74 5.64 -13.76
C LYS A 19 18.68 4.69 -14.32
N ARG A 20 19.10 3.58 -14.96
CA ARG A 20 18.19 2.52 -15.44
C ARG A 20 17.48 1.78 -14.31
N LEU A 21 18.11 1.62 -13.16
CA LEU A 21 17.51 0.97 -12.00
C LEU A 21 16.63 1.95 -11.21
N LYS A 22 17.08 3.21 -11.07
CA LYS A 22 16.32 4.27 -10.40
C LYS A 22 14.99 4.58 -11.12
N THR A 23 14.96 4.47 -12.46
CA THR A 23 13.73 4.65 -13.24
C THR A 23 12.74 3.47 -13.12
N ASN A 24 13.20 2.31 -12.63
CA ASN A 24 12.41 1.07 -12.50
C ASN A 24 11.98 0.80 -11.04
N ASN A 25 12.53 1.54 -10.07
CA ASN A 25 12.19 1.44 -8.65
C ASN A 25 11.13 2.44 -8.18
N HIS A 26 10.36 2.96 -9.12
CA HIS A 26 9.06 3.49 -8.78
C HIS A 26 8.18 2.29 -8.43
N PHE A 27 8.12 1.95 -7.12
CA PHE A 27 7.01 1.17 -6.55
C PHE A 27 5.74 2.02 -6.69
N HIS A 28 5.32 2.18 -7.93
CA HIS A 28 3.95 2.36 -8.26
C HIS A 28 3.48 0.92 -8.37
N PRO A 29 2.60 0.43 -7.49
CA PRO A 29 1.69 -0.60 -7.93
C PRO A 29 0.92 0.02 -9.10
N LYS A 30 1.51 -0.03 -10.30
CA LYS A 30 0.82 0.21 -11.55
C LYS A 30 -0.06 -1.01 -11.72
N LEU A 31 -1.18 -0.99 -11.01
CA LEU A 31 -2.36 -1.71 -11.40
C LEU A 31 -2.82 -1.03 -12.70
N ASN A 32 -2.12 -1.30 -13.79
CA ASN A 32 -2.62 -1.07 -15.14
C ASN A 32 -3.69 -2.15 -15.39
N LEU A 33 -4.74 -2.17 -14.56
CA LEU A 33 -5.97 -2.83 -14.93
C LEU A 33 -6.72 -1.79 -15.74
N GLU A 34 -6.92 -2.11 -16.99
CA GLU A 34 -7.76 -1.42 -17.95
C GLU A 34 -9.19 -1.27 -17.39
N LYS A 35 -9.44 -0.35 -16.43
CA LYS A 35 -10.75 -0.11 -15.82
C LYS A 35 -11.54 -1.38 -15.43
N GLU A 36 -10.87 -2.50 -15.22
CA GLU A 36 -11.50 -3.71 -14.74
C GLU A 36 -11.53 -3.62 -13.21
N ILE A 37 -12.72 -3.75 -12.66
CA ILE A 37 -12.92 -3.76 -11.23
C ILE A 37 -12.44 -5.13 -10.74
N ASP A 38 -11.22 -5.19 -10.21
CA ASP A 38 -10.71 -6.42 -9.59
C ASP A 38 -11.45 -6.69 -8.28
N ALA A 39 -12.37 -7.66 -8.33
CA ALA A 39 -13.16 -8.08 -7.18
C ALA A 39 -12.29 -8.62 -6.03
N LEU A 40 -11.13 -9.23 -6.35
CA LEU A 40 -10.19 -9.72 -5.34
C LEU A 40 -9.54 -8.54 -4.62
N ALA A 41 -9.13 -7.50 -5.35
CA ALA A 41 -8.58 -6.29 -4.76
C ALA A 41 -9.59 -5.58 -3.85
N ILE A 42 -10.87 -5.50 -4.25
CA ILE A 42 -11.95 -4.98 -3.39
C ILE A 42 -12.12 -5.82 -2.13
N ALA A 43 -12.12 -7.15 -2.26
CA ALA A 43 -12.22 -8.04 -1.13
C ALA A 43 -11.03 -7.89 -0.17
N LEU A 44 -9.81 -7.74 -0.68
CA LEU A 44 -8.62 -7.47 0.12
C LEU A 44 -8.67 -6.10 0.79
N ASP A 45 -9.12 -5.06 0.11
CA ASP A 45 -9.29 -3.71 0.66
C ASP A 45 -10.28 -3.75 1.85
N LEU A 46 -11.40 -4.46 1.69
CA LEU A 46 -12.38 -4.67 2.77
C LEU A 46 -11.79 -5.53 3.91
N PHE A 47 -11.20 -6.66 3.58
CA PHE A 47 -10.66 -7.61 4.55
C PHE A 47 -9.52 -7.00 5.38
N SER A 48 -8.63 -6.23 4.76
CA SER A 48 -7.53 -5.53 5.43
C SER A 48 -8.05 -4.53 6.47
N SER A 49 -9.07 -3.74 6.11
CA SER A 49 -9.68 -2.77 7.03
C SER A 49 -10.39 -3.44 8.21
N VAL A 50 -11.12 -4.54 7.98
CA VAL A 50 -11.78 -5.32 9.03
C VAL A 50 -10.76 -6.00 9.94
N MET A 51 -9.69 -6.56 9.36
CA MET A 51 -8.60 -7.21 10.11
C MET A 51 -7.86 -6.20 11.00
N LEU A 52 -7.55 -5.00 10.49
CA LEU A 52 -6.98 -3.92 11.29
C LEU A 52 -7.94 -3.50 12.41
N GLY A 53 -9.24 -3.44 12.10
CA GLY A 53 -10.28 -3.13 13.08
C GLY A 53 -10.36 -4.15 14.22
N PHE A 54 -10.28 -5.43 13.88
CA PHE A 54 -10.27 -6.52 14.85
C PHE A 54 -9.02 -6.49 15.73
N ILE A 55 -7.82 -6.33 15.13
CA ILE A 55 -6.56 -6.27 15.87
C ILE A 55 -6.55 -5.10 16.86
N VAL A 56 -6.92 -3.90 16.39
CA VAL A 56 -6.94 -2.70 17.25
C VAL A 56 -8.05 -2.80 18.29
N GLY A 57 -9.24 -3.27 17.90
CA GLY A 57 -10.36 -3.50 18.81
C GLY A 57 -10.00 -4.47 19.94
N PHE A 58 -9.36 -5.59 19.61
CA PHE A 58 -8.94 -6.61 20.58
C PHE A 58 -7.83 -6.07 21.51
N THR A 59 -6.93 -5.28 20.95
CA THR A 59 -5.87 -4.62 21.73
C THR A 59 -6.47 -3.61 22.71
N LEU A 60 -7.47 -2.82 22.29
CA LEU A 60 -8.18 -1.90 23.17
C LEU A 60 -8.97 -2.63 24.25
N ASP A 61 -9.65 -3.72 23.92
CA ASP A 61 -10.41 -4.53 24.89
C ASP A 61 -9.53 -4.98 26.06
N LYS A 62 -8.31 -5.44 25.72
CA LYS A 62 -7.29 -5.86 26.69
C LYS A 62 -6.72 -4.69 27.51
N LEU A 63 -6.54 -3.51 26.90
CA LEU A 63 -6.03 -2.32 27.59
C LEU A 63 -7.06 -1.70 28.53
N PHE A 64 -8.32 -1.63 28.12
CA PHE A 64 -9.40 -1.02 28.88
C PHE A 64 -10.05 -1.98 29.87
N ASN A 65 -9.58 -3.25 29.94
CA ASN A 65 -10.18 -4.35 30.69
C ASN A 65 -11.71 -4.41 30.49
N SER A 66 -12.14 -3.93 29.32
CA SER A 66 -13.52 -3.70 28.99
C SER A 66 -14.05 -5.00 28.42
N LYS A 67 -15.32 -5.26 28.73
CA LYS A 67 -16.08 -6.30 28.03
C LYS A 67 -15.98 -6.06 26.51
N PRO A 68 -16.20 -7.06 25.64
CA PRO A 68 -15.94 -7.08 24.18
C PRO A 68 -16.68 -6.03 23.31
N PHE A 69 -17.12 -4.94 23.92
CA PHE A 69 -17.75 -3.76 23.38
C PHE A 69 -16.81 -2.92 22.51
N CYS A 70 -15.54 -2.79 22.89
CA CYS A 70 -14.56 -2.05 22.09
C CYS A 70 -14.28 -2.73 20.75
N ILE A 71 -14.20 -4.06 20.72
CA ILE A 71 -14.09 -4.83 19.49
C ILE A 71 -15.28 -4.58 18.57
N ILE A 72 -16.50 -4.61 19.09
CA ILE A 72 -17.72 -4.45 18.30
C ILE A 72 -17.76 -3.08 17.62
N ILE A 73 -17.51 -2.00 18.37
CA ILE A 73 -17.54 -0.65 17.81
C ILE A 73 -16.42 -0.44 16.76
N PHE A 74 -15.24 -0.99 17.02
CA PHE A 74 -14.09 -0.81 16.16
C PHE A 74 -14.16 -1.68 14.90
N LEU A 75 -14.83 -2.83 14.99
CA LEU A 75 -15.18 -3.66 13.84
C LEU A 75 -16.15 -2.93 12.89
N LEU A 76 -17.16 -2.23 13.43
CA LEU A 76 -18.07 -1.40 12.64
C LEU A 76 -17.32 -0.26 11.94
N ILE A 77 -16.43 0.43 12.65
CA ILE A 77 -15.60 1.50 12.07
C ILE A 77 -14.68 0.94 10.97
N GLY A 78 -14.06 -0.23 11.19
CA GLY A 78 -13.25 -0.92 10.19
C GLY A 78 -14.03 -1.26 8.93
N MET A 79 -15.26 -1.78 9.08
CA MET A 79 -16.15 -2.08 7.97
C MET A 79 -16.56 -0.81 7.18
N LEU A 80 -16.91 0.27 7.87
CA LEU A 80 -17.23 1.56 7.25
C LEU A 80 -16.02 2.14 6.49
N ALA A 81 -14.80 2.00 7.04
CA ALA A 81 -13.58 2.41 6.38
C ALA A 81 -13.33 1.63 5.09
N GLY A 82 -13.51 0.31 5.10
CA GLY A 82 -13.42 -0.53 3.90
C GLY A 82 -14.44 -0.13 2.83
N PHE A 83 -15.70 0.09 3.21
CA PHE A 83 -16.73 0.61 2.29
C PHE A 83 -16.36 1.98 1.71
N LYS A 84 -15.79 2.88 2.52
CA LYS A 84 -15.36 4.21 2.08
C LYS A 84 -14.25 4.13 1.02
N ILE A 85 -13.30 3.21 1.18
CA ILE A 85 -12.22 2.97 0.20
C ILE A 85 -12.82 2.54 -1.14
N ILE A 86 -13.74 1.58 -1.12
CA ILE A 86 -14.42 1.09 -2.33
C ILE A 86 -15.21 2.22 -2.99
N TRP A 87 -15.99 2.98 -2.22
CA TRP A 87 -16.77 4.11 -2.73
C TRP A 87 -15.89 5.16 -3.41
N GLN A 88 -14.75 5.50 -2.79
CA GLN A 88 -13.79 6.43 -3.36
C GLN A 88 -13.17 5.90 -4.66
N LYS A 89 -12.87 4.60 -4.73
CA LYS A 89 -12.30 3.92 -5.91
C LYS A 89 -13.28 3.91 -7.08
N LEU A 90 -14.58 3.75 -6.80
CA LEU A 90 -15.65 3.77 -7.80
C LEU A 90 -16.02 5.18 -8.26
N ASN A 91 -16.02 6.16 -7.35
CA ASN A 91 -16.44 7.54 -7.66
C ASN A 91 -15.31 8.42 -8.22
N LYS A 92 -14.04 7.98 -8.15
CA LYS A 92 -12.88 8.63 -8.80
C LYS A 92 -12.82 8.33 -10.32
N LYS A 93 -13.97 8.40 -10.99
CA LYS A 93 -14.06 8.23 -12.44
C LYS A 93 -13.46 9.41 -13.19
#